data_AF-A0A941C725-F1
#
_entry.id   AF-A0A941C725-F1
#
_cell.length_a   1.000
_cell.length_b   1.000
_cell.length_c   1.000
_cell.angle_alpha   90.00
_cell.angle_beta   90.00
_cell.angle_gamma   90.00
#
_symmetry.space_group_name_H-M   'P 1'
#
loop_
_entity.id
_entity.type
_entity.pdbx_description
1 polymer ?
#
loop_
_entity_poly.entity_id
_entity_poly.type
_entity_poly.pdbx_seq_one_letter_code
_entity_poly.pdbx_strand_id
1 'polypeptide(L)'
;MGLTPLDQGGFSVYGLFEEGAKEPYFVGISNNTDVREGQHIDTERIRDGDSMQLLDTNTDMTYAEARGKEQHLIEKHGTKTATIGQDLSEDELTAKQRGNKVNSFDKTRTDARGKKFKAEYDKAKGKGKSKIKCK
;
A
#
# COMPACT_ATOMS: atom_id res chain seq x y z
N MET A 1 -19.83 -3.56 10.43
CA MET A 1 -18.90 -2.47 10.06
C MET A 1 -19.16 -2.08 8.61
N GLY A 2 -19.28 -0.78 8.34
CA GLY A 2 -19.51 -0.24 6.99
C GLY A 2 -18.22 -0.09 6.19
N LEU A 3 -18.33 0.12 4.88
CA LEU A 3 -17.17 0.36 4.01
C LEU A 3 -16.63 1.78 4.24
N THR A 4 -15.31 1.93 4.42
CA THR A 4 -14.63 3.24 4.51
C THR A 4 -15.04 4.14 3.34
N PRO A 5 -15.58 5.35 3.57
CA PRO A 5 -15.94 6.29 2.50
C PRO A 5 -14.74 6.56 1.56
N LEU A 6 -15.02 6.76 0.27
CA LEU A 6 -13.96 6.93 -0.74
C LEU A 6 -13.18 8.24 -0.56
N ASP A 7 -13.88 9.26 -0.06
CA ASP A 7 -13.44 10.63 0.17
C ASP A 7 -12.97 10.87 1.61
N GLN A 8 -13.00 9.86 2.48
CA GLN A 8 -12.44 9.98 3.82
C GLN A 8 -10.93 10.26 3.69
N GLY A 9 -10.50 11.41 4.20
CA GLY A 9 -9.09 11.85 4.25
C GLY A 9 -8.30 11.21 5.39
N GLY A 10 -7.08 11.71 5.56
CA GLY A 10 -6.15 11.31 6.62
C GLY A 10 -5.36 10.05 6.32
N PHE A 11 -5.39 9.51 5.10
CA PHE A 11 -4.63 8.30 4.76
C PHE A 11 -3.23 8.62 4.24
N SER A 12 -2.26 7.82 4.66
CA SER A 12 -0.88 7.82 4.18
C SER A 12 -0.55 6.47 3.53
N VAL A 13 0.42 6.46 2.62
CA VAL A 13 0.99 5.22 2.06
C VAL A 13 2.37 4.99 2.66
N TYR A 14 2.60 3.78 3.20
CA TYR A 14 3.85 3.39 3.83
C TYR A 14 4.40 2.10 3.22
N GLY A 15 5.68 1.85 3.48
CA GLY A 15 6.39 0.63 3.15
C GLY A 15 7.02 0.03 4.40
N LEU A 16 7.18 -1.30 4.39
CA LEU A 16 7.98 -2.01 5.39
C LEU A 16 9.29 -2.45 4.75
N PHE A 17 10.39 -2.24 5.45
CA PHE A 17 11.75 -2.44 4.96
C PHE A 17 12.50 -3.37 5.89
N GLU A 18 13.28 -4.30 5.33
CA GLU A 18 14.32 -5.00 6.10
C GLU A 18 15.43 -4.01 6.47
N GLU A 19 16.19 -4.34 7.51
CA GLU A 19 17.32 -3.54 7.96
C GLU A 19 18.26 -3.21 6.78
N GLY A 20 18.48 -1.91 6.55
CA GLY A 20 19.36 -1.41 5.47
C GLY A 20 18.80 -1.56 4.04
N ALA A 21 17.59 -2.10 3.86
CA ALA A 21 16.97 -2.22 2.54
C ALA A 21 16.55 -0.85 1.98
N LYS A 22 16.70 -0.68 0.67
CA LYS A 22 16.27 0.54 -0.06
C LYS A 22 14.87 0.42 -0.66
N GLU A 23 14.37 -0.81 -0.74
CA GLU A 23 13.10 -1.15 -1.39
C GLU A 23 12.22 -1.86 -0.36
N PRO A 24 10.92 -1.52 -0.29
CA PRO A 24 10.03 -2.13 0.69
C PRO A 24 9.68 -3.57 0.27
N TYR A 25 9.51 -4.46 1.24
CA TYR A 25 8.96 -5.80 1.00
C TYR A 25 7.43 -5.83 1.10
N PHE A 26 6.83 -4.82 1.73
CA PHE A 26 5.38 -4.66 1.86
C PHE A 26 5.00 -3.19 1.67
N VAL A 27 3.88 -2.94 1.02
CA VAL A 27 3.28 -1.60 0.88
C VAL A 27 1.87 -1.62 1.46
N GLY A 28 1.52 -0.62 2.25
CA GLY A 28 0.19 -0.49 2.84
C GLY A 28 -0.28 0.94 2.97
N ILE A 29 -1.55 1.10 3.33
CA ILE A 29 -2.15 2.38 3.70
C ILE A 29 -2.64 2.37 5.14
N SER A 30 -2.62 3.53 5.78
CA SER A 30 -3.22 3.71 7.10
C SER A 30 -3.65 5.16 7.30
N ASN A 31 -4.68 5.36 8.13
CA ASN A 31 -5.03 6.67 8.69
C ASN A 31 -4.44 6.91 10.08
N ASN A 32 -3.72 5.93 10.62
CA ASN A 32 -2.93 6.03 11.84
C ASN A 32 -1.74 5.06 11.71
N THR A 33 -0.57 5.57 11.37
CA THR A 33 0.61 4.75 11.08
C THR A 33 1.18 4.10 12.34
N ASP A 34 1.17 4.80 13.47
CA ASP A 34 1.74 4.30 14.73
C ASP A 34 1.01 3.04 15.23
N VAL A 35 -0.33 3.08 15.22
CA VAL A 35 -1.15 1.91 15.55
C VAL A 35 -0.93 0.78 14.54
N ARG A 36 -0.73 1.13 13.26
CA ARG A 36 -0.57 0.14 12.20
C ARG A 36 0.79 -0.54 12.25
N GLU A 37 1.82 0.18 12.66
CA GLU A 37 3.16 -0.36 12.91
C GLU A 37 3.13 -1.39 14.02
N GLY A 38 2.54 -1.05 15.17
CA GLY A 38 2.34 -2.00 16.28
C GLY A 38 1.62 -3.28 15.83
N GLN A 39 0.55 -3.15 15.04
CA GLN A 39 -0.16 -4.32 14.51
C GLN A 39 0.70 -5.20 13.57
N HIS A 40 1.64 -4.61 12.84
CA HIS A 40 2.55 -5.40 11.99
C HIS A 40 3.65 -6.07 12.82
N ILE A 41 4.08 -5.47 13.92
CA ILE A 41 4.96 -6.11 14.90
C ILE A 41 4.24 -7.30 15.55
N ASP A 42 3.01 -7.08 16.04
CA ASP A 42 2.20 -8.11 16.71
C ASP A 42 1.85 -9.30 15.81
N THR A 43 1.82 -9.10 14.49
CA THR A 43 1.55 -10.15 13.49
C THR A 43 2.83 -10.68 12.84
N GLU A 44 4.00 -10.33 13.38
CA GLU A 44 5.33 -10.70 12.89
C GLU A 44 5.63 -10.34 11.43
N ARG A 45 4.85 -9.41 10.88
CA ARG A 45 5.14 -8.85 9.57
C ARG A 45 6.36 -7.95 9.62
N ILE A 46 6.47 -7.10 10.65
CA ILE A 46 7.69 -6.40 11.03
C ILE A 46 8.42 -7.27 12.06
N ARG A 47 9.70 -7.55 11.83
CA ARG A 47 10.58 -8.27 12.76
C ARG A 47 11.71 -7.36 13.22
N ASP A 48 12.54 -7.87 14.12
CA ASP A 48 13.69 -7.13 14.62
C ASP A 48 14.58 -6.63 13.46
N GLY A 49 15.00 -5.37 13.54
CA GLY A 49 15.73 -4.67 12.47
C GLY A 49 14.87 -4.11 11.32
N ASP A 50 13.64 -4.57 11.13
CA ASP A 50 12.74 -4.00 10.13
C ASP A 50 12.24 -2.60 10.54
N SER A 51 11.76 -1.81 9.58
CA SER A 51 11.16 -0.51 9.85
C SER A 51 9.95 -0.20 8.96
N MET A 52 9.00 0.58 9.49
CA MET A 52 7.97 1.24 8.69
C MET A 52 8.43 2.63 8.25
N GLN A 53 8.21 2.98 6.98
CA GLN A 53 8.52 4.32 6.46
C GLN A 53 7.41 4.81 5.53
N LEU A 54 7.13 6.12 5.56
CA LEU A 54 6.23 6.75 4.60
C LEU A 54 6.85 6.73 3.20
N LEU A 55 6.08 6.29 2.21
CA LEU A 55 6.51 6.26 0.80
C LEU A 55 6.10 7.52 0.04
N ASP A 56 5.40 8.44 0.70
CA ASP A 56 4.98 9.70 0.13
C ASP A 56 4.90 10.81 1.18
N THR A 57 5.11 12.04 0.74
CA THR A 57 5.03 13.23 1.59
C THR A 57 3.60 13.69 1.85
N ASN A 58 2.62 13.31 1.02
CA ASN A 58 1.22 13.60 1.30
C ASN A 58 0.66 12.57 2.29
N THR A 59 0.37 13.01 3.51
CA THR A 59 -0.17 12.18 4.59
C THR A 59 -1.69 12.32 4.80
N ASP A 60 -2.36 13.13 3.98
CA ASP A 60 -3.79 13.42 4.07
C ASP A 60 -4.52 13.04 2.76
N MET A 61 -4.20 11.86 2.22
CA MET A 61 -4.88 11.34 1.04
C MET A 61 -6.29 10.89 1.40
N THR A 62 -7.20 11.02 0.44
CA THR A 62 -8.46 10.29 0.50
C THR A 62 -8.21 8.78 0.42
N TYR A 63 -9.13 7.99 0.95
CA TYR A 63 -9.06 6.53 0.87
C TYR A 63 -8.91 6.05 -0.59
N ALA A 64 -9.60 6.69 -1.55
CA ALA A 64 -9.47 6.34 -2.96
C ALA A 64 -8.07 6.60 -3.53
N GLU A 65 -7.49 7.76 -3.22
CA GLU A 65 -6.13 8.13 -3.65
C GLU A 65 -5.10 7.17 -3.07
N ALA A 66 -5.19 6.90 -1.76
CA ALA A 66 -4.30 5.98 -1.07
C ALA A 66 -4.35 4.59 -1.69
N ARG A 67 -5.53 4.05 -2.00
CA ARG A 67 -5.70 2.72 -2.63
C ARG A 67 -5.14 2.65 -4.06
N GLY A 68 -5.39 3.69 -4.87
CA GLY A 68 -4.82 3.77 -6.21
C GLY A 68 -3.29 3.78 -6.19
N LYS A 69 -2.72 4.58 -5.28
CA LYS A 69 -1.28 4.73 -5.10
C LYS A 69 -0.62 3.49 -4.50
N GLU A 70 -1.24 2.87 -3.51
CA GLU A 70 -0.83 1.58 -2.93
C GLU A 70 -0.68 0.53 -4.04
N GLN A 71 -1.69 0.39 -4.93
CA GLN A 71 -1.58 -0.57 -6.04
C GLN A 71 -0.40 -0.25 -6.97
N HIS A 72 -0.18 1.03 -7.28
CA HIS A 72 0.93 1.43 -8.13
C HIS A 72 2.28 1.07 -7.50
N LEU A 73 2.45 1.32 -6.20
CA LEU A 73 3.67 1.04 -5.46
C LEU A 73 3.89 -0.46 -5.24
N ILE A 74 2.83 -1.24 -4.98
CA ILE A 74 2.91 -2.71 -4.95
C ILE A 74 3.50 -3.25 -6.26
N GLU A 75 3.05 -2.72 -7.40
CA GLU A 75 3.56 -3.13 -8.72
C GLU A 75 4.96 -2.59 -9.00
N LYS A 76 5.25 -1.34 -8.62
CA LYS A 76 6.56 -0.70 -8.83
C LYS A 76 7.67 -1.43 -8.07
N HIS A 77 7.41 -1.80 -6.82
CA HIS A 77 8.37 -2.44 -5.93
C HIS A 77 8.28 -3.98 -5.96
N GLY A 78 7.26 -4.53 -6.61
CA GLY A 78 7.09 -5.98 -6.77
C GLY A 78 6.78 -6.69 -5.45
N THR A 79 6.07 -6.06 -4.53
CA THR A 79 5.87 -6.57 -3.16
C THR A 79 4.80 -7.65 -3.03
N LYS A 80 4.07 -7.98 -4.10
CA LYS A 80 3.06 -9.06 -4.08
C LYS A 80 3.71 -10.44 -4.17
N THR A 81 4.37 -10.85 -3.10
CA THR A 81 5.23 -12.04 -3.04
C THR A 81 4.79 -13.08 -2.00
N ALA A 82 3.92 -12.71 -1.05
CA ALA A 82 3.50 -13.59 0.03
C ALA A 82 2.36 -14.53 -0.39
N THR A 83 2.26 -15.68 0.28
CA THR A 83 1.20 -16.66 0.02
C THR A 83 -0.05 -16.36 0.86
N ILE A 84 -1.23 -16.45 0.24
CA ILE A 84 -2.50 -16.29 0.95
C ILE A 84 -2.68 -17.46 1.93
N GLY A 85 -3.05 -17.16 3.18
CA GLY A 85 -3.21 -18.17 4.24
C GLY A 85 -1.92 -18.58 4.95
N GLN A 86 -0.75 -18.12 4.48
CA GLN A 86 0.52 -18.36 5.16
C GLN A 86 0.53 -17.73 6.56
N ASP A 87 0.96 -18.50 7.56
CA ASP A 87 1.17 -17.99 8.90
C ASP A 87 2.43 -17.11 8.91
N LEU A 88 2.33 -15.92 9.49
CA LEU A 88 3.46 -14.99 9.56
C LEU A 88 4.35 -15.25 10.78
N SER A 89 3.87 -16.06 11.74
CA SER A 89 4.64 -16.40 12.93
C SER A 89 5.68 -17.52 12.72
N GLU A 90 5.87 -17.98 11.48
CA GLU A 90 6.89 -18.98 11.16
C GLU A 90 8.29 -18.35 11.24
N ASP A 91 9.17 -18.85 12.11
CA ASP A 91 10.46 -18.21 12.44
C ASP A 91 11.33 -17.88 11.21
N GLU A 92 11.32 -18.71 10.17
CA GLU A 92 12.25 -18.61 9.03
C GLU A 92 11.70 -17.86 7.80
N LEU A 93 10.62 -17.08 7.94
CA LEU A 93 10.10 -16.31 6.81
C LEU A 93 11.02 -15.17 6.36
N THR A 94 11.37 -15.21 5.09
CA THR A 94 12.02 -14.09 4.40
C THR A 94 11.06 -12.89 4.27
N ALA A 95 11.60 -11.68 4.11
CA ALA A 95 10.77 -10.50 3.82
C ALA A 95 9.86 -10.66 2.59
N LYS A 96 10.32 -11.39 1.56
CA LYS A 96 9.46 -11.70 0.40
C LYS A 96 8.24 -12.52 0.82
N GLN A 97 8.40 -13.51 1.70
CA GLN A 97 7.27 -14.28 2.22
C GLN A 97 6.37 -13.46 3.16
N ARG A 98 6.92 -12.39 3.77
CA ARG A 98 6.18 -11.40 4.57
C ARG A 98 5.62 -10.23 3.76
N GLY A 99 5.74 -10.25 2.43
CA GLY A 99 5.23 -9.20 1.54
C GLY A 99 3.70 -9.14 1.40
N ASN A 100 3.21 -8.37 0.43
CA ASN A 100 1.79 -8.26 0.14
C ASN A 100 1.24 -9.62 -0.34
N LYS A 101 0.15 -10.09 0.29
CA LYS A 101 -0.57 -11.31 -0.12
C LYS A 101 -1.52 -11.07 -1.29
N VAL A 102 -2.03 -9.84 -1.40
CA VAL A 102 -3.03 -9.45 -2.39
C VAL A 102 -2.68 -8.09 -3.00
N ASN A 103 -3.28 -7.81 -4.15
CA ASN A 103 -3.32 -6.46 -4.69
C ASN A 103 -4.11 -5.54 -3.76
N SER A 104 -3.85 -4.24 -3.84
CA SER A 104 -4.68 -3.24 -3.17
C SER A 104 -6.13 -3.39 -3.64
N PHE A 105 -6.40 -3.31 -4.94
CA PHE A 105 -7.75 -3.52 -5.46
C PHE A 105 -7.76 -4.40 -6.70
N ASP A 106 -8.93 -4.94 -7.02
CA ASP A 106 -9.15 -5.64 -8.28
C ASP A 106 -9.38 -4.63 -9.42
N LYS A 107 -8.41 -4.55 -10.33
CA LYS A 107 -8.38 -3.65 -11.50
C LYS A 107 -9.47 -3.93 -12.54
N THR A 108 -10.18 -5.07 -12.42
CA THR A 108 -11.28 -5.46 -13.30
C THR A 108 -12.64 -5.02 -12.77
N ARG A 109 -12.73 -4.58 -11.51
CA ARG A 109 -13.98 -4.10 -10.91
C ARG A 109 -14.56 -2.90 -11.65
N THR A 110 -15.85 -2.96 -11.93
CA THR A 110 -16.59 -1.95 -12.70
C THR A 110 -17.58 -1.15 -11.87
N ASP A 111 -17.75 -1.47 -10.58
CA ASP A 111 -18.54 -0.68 -9.65
C ASP A 111 -17.90 0.69 -9.36
N ALA A 112 -18.67 1.59 -8.74
CA ALA A 112 -18.23 2.96 -8.49
C ALA A 112 -16.91 3.05 -7.71
N ARG A 113 -16.68 2.17 -6.73
CA ARG A 113 -15.41 2.13 -5.97
C ARG A 113 -14.27 1.63 -6.84
N GLY A 114 -14.47 0.51 -7.54
CA GLY A 114 -13.46 -0.06 -8.45
C GLY A 114 -12.99 0.95 -9.51
N LYS A 115 -13.93 1.68 -10.12
CA LYS A 115 -13.64 2.77 -11.08
C LYS A 115 -12.83 3.90 -10.45
N LYS A 116 -13.16 4.32 -9.23
CA LYS A 116 -12.43 5.39 -8.52
C LYS A 116 -11.01 4.96 -8.17
N PHE A 117 -10.81 3.77 -7.60
CA PHE A 117 -9.47 3.25 -7.33
C PHE A 117 -8.62 3.11 -8.60
N LYS A 118 -9.24 2.65 -9.70
CA LYS A 118 -8.56 2.56 -11.00
C LYS A 118 -8.13 3.92 -11.54
N ALA A 119 -8.98 4.93 -11.43
CA ALA A 119 -8.66 6.28 -11.85
C ALA A 119 -7.45 6.84 -11.06
N GLU A 120 -7.43 6.68 -9.74
CA GLU A 120 -6.30 7.12 -8.91
C GLU A 120 -5.02 6.33 -9.18
N TYR A 121 -5.13 5.02 -9.43
CA TYR A 121 -4.00 4.19 -9.88
C TYR A 121 -3.40 4.68 -11.20
N ASP A 122 -4.24 4.97 -12.20
CA ASP A 122 -3.76 5.46 -13.50
C ASP A 122 -3.10 6.85 -13.36
N LYS A 123 -3.61 7.72 -12.47
CA LYS A 123 -2.95 9.00 -12.14
C LYS A 123 -1.59 8.77 -11.48
N ALA A 124 -1.50 7.90 -10.47
CA ALA A 124 -0.26 7.59 -9.77
C ALA A 124 0.81 7.00 -10.70
N LYS A 125 0.40 6.23 -11.71
CA LYS A 125 1.28 5.69 -12.76
C LYS A 125 1.79 6.74 -13.75
N GLY A 126 1.35 8.00 -13.64
CA GLY A 126 1.77 9.08 -14.54
C GLY A 126 0.95 9.18 -15.83
N LYS A 127 -0.14 8.41 -15.99
CA LYS A 127 -1.09 8.61 -17.11
C LYS A 127 -1.99 9.84 -16.91
N GLY A 128 -1.86 10.52 -15.77
CA GLY A 128 -2.63 11.71 -15.38
C GLY A 128 -2.01 13.06 -15.73
N LYS A 129 -0.92 13.15 -16.51
CA LYS A 129 -0.47 14.45 -17.02
C LYS A 129 -1.33 14.86 -18.22
N SER A 130 -2.42 15.58 -17.92
CA SER A 130 -3.14 16.37 -18.93
C SER A 130 -2.14 17.28 -19.65
N LYS A 131 -2.17 17.25 -20.98
CA LYS A 131 -1.33 18.10 -21.84
C LYS A 131 -1.57 19.55 -21.45
N ILE A 132 -0.56 20.21 -20.87
CA ILE A 132 -0.52 21.67 -20.81
C ILE A 132 -0.43 22.13 -22.27
N LYS A 133 -1.55 22.57 -22.85
CA LYS A 133 -1.52 23.41 -24.04
C LYS A 133 -1.25 24.83 -23.56
N CYS A 134 -0.01 25.31 -23.72
CA CYS A 134 0.24 26.75 -23.72
C CYS A 134 -0.58 27.36 -24.88
N LYS A 135 -1.26 28.46 -24.58
CA LYS A 135 -1.97 29.31 -25.54
C LYS A 135 -1.15 30.58 -25.72
#